data_AF-A0A5B9W0M3-F1
#
_entry.id   AF-A0A5B9W0M3-F1
#
_cell.length_a   1.000
_cell.length_b   1.000
_cell.length_c   1.000
_cell.angle_alpha   90.00
_cell.angle_beta   90.00
_cell.angle_gamma   90.00
#
_symmetry.space_group_name_H-M   'P 1'
#
loop_
_entity.id
_entity.type
_entity.pdbx_description
1 polymer ?
#
loop_
_entity_poly.entity_id
_entity_poly.type
_entity_poly.pdbx_seq_one_letter_code
_entity_poly.pdbx_strand_id
1 'polypeptide(L)'
;MSQRRHDAAAARRTRDRTRSHAAPRIRPDRSAVARGLEVLEDRRLLTVFTGFSHVRHVATRQGVYSLSLDGPGVLKTSPAGRGAFDVTLLGTSQSSKLTIGLVRPRFHTEVGLMSVRNLAVRTGQIGDIVADVASLGGRLTPLTSSVNTLDFGALGRAAQIDVAGSVASMRLGSIDLGPTGHVVIAGDVNGGAVDQALSSSSSSTAKVTPAMTVQTFRLDGGRFLIGRDSSAPIVVNGDMALSHNGLFSVGRDQGALMTVHGSLVLDTGGVISVGRNLTSIKVDGDLLVNPTSSGIQVGGDLGVRDTGLTVGGFFRGQGSASAIDLSVGLNLNGLTILGGAPNQGGLRSANISVGKNLNDLNVQHGIFDSYITAGVSINNGYVGPDGVTAIQNSEIDATSSINNLTAGGDVVSGFPTGNTAGYPTRIIAGKARSTQAGAGPDQGLYVANGAINSLTINGALVDAVLAASVAPYGGDGSLPPPVPYGGTQRTSGTPPTTFSNYNAPGGLTDQGNGTAIKNYSIRSIVNGALVPTAVWDTTTDPNLHDNVLANGTITAIVTGGVTSTPHGDNNDFAGVFAVNTVGINGGSIPFSPTAS
;
A
#
# COMPACT_ATOMS: atom_id res chain seq x y z
N MET A 1 -9.59 3.04 55.94
CA MET A 1 -10.81 3.85 56.12
C MET A 1 -11.54 3.95 54.78
N SER A 2 -12.80 3.48 54.77
CA SER A 2 -13.88 3.72 53.78
C SER A 2 -13.75 3.24 52.32
N GLN A 3 -14.27 2.03 52.09
CA GLN A 3 -14.84 1.52 50.83
C GLN A 3 -16.18 2.22 50.49
N ARG A 4 -16.46 2.47 49.20
CA ARG A 4 -17.81 2.57 48.57
C ARG A 4 -17.63 2.06 47.13
N ARG A 5 -18.05 0.87 46.68
CA ARG A 5 -19.38 0.21 46.60
C ARG A 5 -20.47 1.08 45.97
N HIS A 6 -20.71 0.84 44.68
CA HIS A 6 -22.00 1.09 44.01
C HIS A 6 -22.43 -0.19 43.29
N ASP A 7 -23.28 -0.96 43.98
CA ASP A 7 -24.16 -1.96 43.42
C ASP A 7 -25.44 -1.27 42.91
N ALA A 8 -25.91 -1.58 41.71
CA ALA A 8 -27.22 -1.15 41.21
C ALA A 8 -28.03 -2.36 40.75
N ALA A 9 -29.14 -2.55 41.46
CA ALA A 9 -30.04 -3.69 41.49
C ALA A 9 -30.74 -4.01 40.16
N ALA A 10 -30.79 -5.31 39.86
CA ALA A 10 -31.63 -5.91 38.85
C ALA A 10 -33.11 -5.95 39.31
N ALA A 11 -33.97 -5.16 38.66
CA ALA A 11 -35.41 -5.21 38.85
C ALA A 11 -36.05 -6.29 37.96
N ARG A 12 -36.24 -7.47 38.54
CA ARG A 12 -36.93 -8.64 37.98
C ARG A 12 -38.44 -8.38 37.92
N ARG A 13 -38.96 -7.95 36.77
CA ARG A 13 -40.41 -7.92 36.49
C ARG A 13 -40.86 -9.26 35.91
N THR A 14 -41.35 -10.13 36.78
CA THR A 14 -42.20 -11.29 36.44
C THR A 14 -43.53 -10.78 35.89
N ARG A 15 -43.67 -10.77 34.56
CA ARG A 15 -44.97 -10.69 33.90
C ARG A 15 -45.47 -12.11 33.67
N ASP A 16 -46.37 -12.51 34.55
CA ASP A 16 -47.27 -13.63 34.39
C ASP A 16 -48.14 -13.39 33.15
N ARG A 17 -47.91 -14.18 32.10
CA ARG A 17 -48.76 -14.23 30.91
C ARG A 17 -49.40 -15.60 30.89
N THR A 18 -50.63 -15.63 31.38
CA THR A 18 -51.62 -16.67 31.17
C THR A 18 -51.66 -17.05 29.69
N ARG A 19 -51.08 -18.20 29.36
CA ARG A 19 -51.20 -18.86 28.06
C ARG A 19 -52.64 -19.40 27.95
N SER A 20 -53.50 -18.64 27.28
CA SER A 20 -54.71 -19.20 26.71
C SER A 20 -54.32 -20.19 25.61
N HIS A 21 -54.65 -21.46 25.83
CA HIS A 21 -54.59 -22.52 24.82
C HIS A 21 -55.64 -22.21 23.74
N ALA A 22 -55.25 -21.40 22.74
CA ALA A 22 -55.98 -21.31 21.49
C ALA A 22 -55.70 -22.58 20.68
N ALA A 23 -56.78 -23.28 20.34
CA ALA A 23 -56.76 -24.51 19.55
C ALA A 23 -55.92 -24.36 18.26
N PRO A 24 -55.21 -25.41 17.83
CA PRO A 24 -54.45 -25.39 16.59
C PRO A 24 -55.41 -25.16 15.42
N ARG A 25 -55.35 -23.95 14.84
CA ARG A 25 -55.93 -23.71 13.51
C ARG A 25 -55.22 -24.63 12.54
N ILE A 26 -55.92 -25.70 12.14
CA ILE A 26 -55.61 -26.54 10.99
C ILE A 26 -55.39 -25.58 9.82
N ARG A 27 -54.12 -25.37 9.46
CA ARG A 27 -53.78 -24.63 8.25
C ARG A 27 -54.27 -25.50 7.09
N PRO A 28 -55.10 -24.97 6.17
CA PRO A 28 -55.45 -25.70 4.98
C PRO A 28 -54.15 -26.08 4.28
N ASP A 29 -53.98 -27.37 4.11
CA ASP A 29 -52.89 -27.97 3.37
C ASP A 29 -52.82 -27.23 2.04
N ARG A 30 -51.64 -26.69 1.69
CA ARG A 30 -51.45 -26.04 0.41
C ARG A 30 -51.60 -27.11 -0.65
N SER A 31 -52.83 -27.27 -1.12
CA SER A 31 -53.21 -28.10 -2.24
C SER A 31 -52.16 -27.91 -3.33
N ALA A 32 -51.49 -29.01 -3.68
CA ALA A 32 -50.54 -29.04 -4.78
C ALA A 32 -51.29 -28.52 -6.01
N VAL A 33 -51.02 -27.27 -6.39
CA VAL A 33 -51.56 -26.66 -7.60
C VAL A 33 -51.25 -27.62 -8.74
N ALA A 34 -52.31 -28.23 -9.30
CA ALA A 34 -52.19 -29.17 -10.39
C ALA A 34 -51.41 -28.47 -11.51
N ARG A 35 -50.28 -29.05 -11.91
CA ARG A 35 -49.44 -28.51 -12.98
C ARG A 35 -50.30 -28.48 -14.24
N GLY A 36 -50.55 -27.29 -14.78
CA GLY A 36 -51.39 -27.12 -15.96
C GLY A 36 -50.81 -27.89 -17.14
N LEU A 37 -51.52 -28.91 -17.62
CA LEU A 37 -51.20 -29.55 -18.90
C LEU A 37 -51.56 -28.55 -19.99
N GLU A 38 -50.58 -28.09 -20.76
CA GLU A 38 -50.83 -27.32 -21.98
C GLU A 38 -50.93 -28.33 -23.12
N VAL A 39 -52.05 -28.25 -23.83
CA VAL A 39 -52.29 -29.09 -25.00
C VAL A 39 -51.74 -28.33 -26.19
N LEU A 40 -50.68 -28.85 -26.79
CA LEU A 40 -50.12 -28.35 -28.04
C LEU A 40 -50.30 -29.44 -29.09
N GLU A 41 -51.12 -29.19 -30.11
CA GLU A 41 -51.32 -30.11 -31.25
C GLU A 41 -51.64 -31.55 -30.82
N ASP A 42 -52.66 -31.73 -29.98
CA ASP A 42 -53.12 -33.03 -29.43
C ASP A 42 -52.09 -33.78 -28.56
N ARG A 43 -50.94 -33.17 -28.24
CA ARG A 43 -49.95 -33.71 -27.30
C ARG A 43 -50.07 -32.97 -25.97
N ARG A 44 -50.16 -33.76 -24.89
CA ARG A 44 -50.11 -33.27 -23.51
C ARG A 44 -48.65 -32.98 -23.16
N LEU A 45 -48.23 -31.72 -23.26
CA LEU A 45 -46.90 -31.32 -22.78
C LEU A 45 -46.97 -31.07 -21.28
N LEU A 46 -46.06 -31.73 -20.55
CA LEU A 46 -45.82 -31.40 -19.15
C LEU A 46 -45.07 -30.05 -19.12
N THR A 47 -45.83 -28.96 -19.13
CA THR A 47 -45.41 -27.56 -19.33
C THR A 47 -44.24 -27.06 -18.50
N VAL A 48 -43.84 -27.77 -17.44
CA VAL A 48 -42.74 -27.32 -16.59
C VAL A 48 -41.95 -28.53 -16.07
N PHE A 49 -41.35 -29.32 -16.96
CA PHE A 49 -40.30 -30.24 -16.52
C PHE A 49 -39.09 -29.41 -16.05
N THR A 50 -38.92 -29.28 -14.73
CA THR A 50 -37.76 -28.67 -14.06
C THR A 50 -36.71 -29.70 -13.66
N GLY A 51 -36.72 -30.86 -14.31
CA GLY A 51 -35.74 -31.92 -14.04
C GLY A 51 -34.34 -31.55 -14.54
N PHE A 52 -33.43 -32.49 -14.34
CA PHE A 52 -32.03 -32.35 -14.74
C PHE A 52 -31.89 -32.38 -16.27
N SER A 53 -31.00 -31.55 -16.81
CA SER A 53 -30.72 -31.44 -18.24
C SER A 53 -29.27 -31.01 -18.44
N HIS A 54 -28.71 -31.24 -19.63
CA HIS A 54 -27.43 -30.63 -20.03
C HIS A 54 -27.59 -29.16 -20.43
N VAL A 55 -28.77 -28.76 -20.90
CA VAL A 55 -29.06 -27.39 -21.33
C VAL A 55 -30.34 -26.90 -20.69
N ARG A 56 -30.33 -25.66 -20.20
CA ARG A 56 -31.50 -25.01 -19.61
C ARG A 56 -31.57 -23.55 -20.02
N HIS A 57 -32.70 -23.16 -20.58
CA HIS A 57 -33.01 -21.76 -20.79
C HIS A 57 -33.71 -21.17 -19.57
N VAL A 58 -33.28 -19.98 -19.17
CA VAL A 58 -33.81 -19.24 -18.03
C VAL A 58 -34.20 -17.85 -18.50
N ALA A 59 -35.50 -17.57 -18.47
CA ALA A 59 -36.02 -16.24 -18.73
C ALA A 59 -35.89 -15.37 -17.48
N THR A 60 -35.26 -14.22 -17.62
CA THR A 60 -35.13 -13.18 -16.59
C THR A 60 -35.76 -11.88 -17.09
N ARG A 61 -35.69 -10.82 -16.29
CA ARG A 61 -36.07 -9.46 -16.72
C ARG A 61 -35.12 -8.89 -17.77
N GLN A 62 -33.86 -9.32 -17.81
CA GLN A 62 -32.84 -8.79 -18.71
C GLN A 62 -32.78 -9.52 -20.06
N GLY A 63 -33.29 -10.75 -20.13
CA GLY A 63 -33.18 -11.59 -21.32
C GLY A 63 -33.41 -13.05 -21.03
N VAL A 64 -33.24 -13.88 -22.05
CA VAL A 64 -33.19 -15.34 -21.92
C VAL A 64 -31.74 -15.78 -21.95
N TYR A 65 -31.31 -16.42 -20.88
CA TYR A 65 -29.98 -16.99 -20.74
C TYR A 65 -30.04 -18.49 -20.99
N SER A 66 -29.02 -19.05 -21.62
CA SER A 66 -28.80 -20.48 -21.74
C SER A 66 -27.69 -20.88 -20.78
N LEU A 67 -27.98 -21.89 -19.96
CA LEU A 67 -27.00 -22.57 -19.15
C LEU A 67 -26.77 -23.93 -19.79
N SER A 68 -25.54 -24.23 -20.18
CA SER A 68 -25.13 -25.53 -20.72
C SER A 68 -24.03 -26.15 -19.89
N LEU A 69 -24.08 -27.47 -19.72
CA LEU A 69 -23.04 -28.27 -19.11
C LEU A 69 -22.50 -29.24 -20.15
N ASP A 70 -21.26 -29.01 -20.56
CA ASP A 70 -20.49 -29.91 -21.41
C ASP A 70 -19.65 -30.88 -20.56
N GLY A 71 -19.41 -32.08 -21.07
CA GLY A 71 -18.78 -33.18 -20.34
C GLY A 71 -19.73 -33.92 -19.37
N PRO A 72 -19.17 -34.68 -18.41
CA PRO A 72 -19.97 -35.45 -17.45
C PRO A 72 -20.85 -34.57 -16.56
N GLY A 73 -22.04 -35.07 -16.24
CA GLY A 73 -22.94 -34.46 -15.28
C GLY A 73 -24.19 -33.85 -15.89
N VAL A 74 -25.05 -33.29 -15.05
CA VAL A 74 -26.29 -32.61 -15.45
C VAL A 74 -26.52 -31.38 -14.57
N LEU A 75 -27.25 -30.40 -15.09
CA LEU A 75 -27.62 -29.19 -14.36
C LEU A 75 -29.11 -29.10 -14.09
N LYS A 76 -29.46 -28.34 -13.05
CA LYS A 76 -30.82 -27.92 -12.70
C LYS A 76 -30.78 -26.47 -12.24
N THR A 77 -31.81 -25.72 -12.60
CA THR A 77 -32.00 -24.35 -12.12
C THR A 77 -33.31 -24.23 -11.35
N SER A 78 -33.33 -23.38 -10.33
CA SER A 78 -34.55 -23.03 -9.60
C SER A 78 -34.57 -21.54 -9.27
N PRO A 79 -35.73 -20.86 -9.35
CA PRO A 79 -35.85 -19.49 -8.90
C PRO A 79 -35.48 -19.34 -7.42
N ALA A 80 -34.66 -18.34 -7.11
CA ALA A 80 -34.17 -18.03 -5.77
C ALA A 80 -34.89 -16.80 -5.14
N GLY A 81 -35.85 -16.21 -5.85
CA GLY A 81 -36.51 -14.95 -5.50
C GLY A 81 -35.76 -13.72 -6.03
N ARG A 82 -36.46 -12.58 -6.11
CA ARG A 82 -35.92 -11.29 -6.60
C ARG A 82 -35.24 -11.34 -7.99
N GLY A 83 -35.63 -12.30 -8.83
CA GLY A 83 -35.04 -12.48 -10.16
C GLY A 83 -33.70 -13.24 -10.19
N ALA A 84 -33.23 -13.73 -9.04
CA ALA A 84 -32.06 -14.60 -8.95
C ALA A 84 -32.42 -16.07 -9.14
N PHE A 85 -31.42 -16.89 -9.45
CA PHE A 85 -31.55 -18.34 -9.60
C PHE A 85 -30.50 -19.10 -8.79
N ASP A 86 -30.89 -20.23 -8.23
CA ASP A 86 -29.93 -21.23 -7.77
C ASP A 86 -29.65 -22.20 -8.93
N VAL A 87 -28.38 -22.54 -9.13
CA VAL A 87 -27.91 -23.51 -10.12
C VAL A 87 -27.31 -24.69 -9.37
N THR A 88 -27.72 -25.91 -9.69
CA THR A 88 -27.17 -27.14 -9.11
C THR A 88 -26.62 -28.02 -10.21
N LEU A 89 -25.37 -28.44 -10.08
CA LEU A 89 -24.67 -29.38 -10.94
C LEU A 89 -24.49 -30.71 -10.21
N LEU A 90 -24.80 -31.81 -10.89
CA LEU A 90 -24.64 -33.19 -10.40
C LEU A 90 -23.71 -33.97 -11.32
N GLY A 91 -22.92 -34.88 -10.75
CA GLY A 91 -22.07 -35.79 -11.54
C GLY A 91 -20.98 -35.09 -12.35
N THR A 92 -20.59 -33.87 -11.98
CA THR A 92 -19.51 -33.14 -12.66
C THR A 92 -18.13 -33.66 -12.24
N SER A 93 -17.15 -33.49 -13.14
CA SER A 93 -15.74 -33.85 -12.96
C SER A 93 -14.85 -32.70 -13.43
N GLN A 94 -13.53 -32.88 -13.39
CA GLN A 94 -12.57 -31.91 -13.93
C GLN A 94 -12.65 -31.69 -15.45
N SER A 95 -13.33 -32.56 -16.20
CA SER A 95 -13.58 -32.35 -17.63
C SER A 95 -14.92 -31.68 -17.92
N SER A 96 -15.71 -31.36 -16.89
CA SER A 96 -17.01 -30.71 -17.05
C SER A 96 -16.85 -29.20 -17.17
N LYS A 97 -17.63 -28.59 -18.08
CA LYS A 97 -17.64 -27.14 -18.32
C LYS A 97 -19.05 -26.58 -18.22
N LEU A 98 -19.29 -25.71 -17.26
CA LEU A 98 -20.51 -24.90 -17.19
C LEU A 98 -20.33 -23.65 -18.04
N THR A 99 -21.24 -23.42 -19.00
CA THR A 99 -21.32 -22.17 -19.75
C THR A 99 -22.67 -21.49 -19.49
N ILE A 100 -22.66 -20.20 -19.15
CA ILE A 100 -23.86 -19.37 -19.09
C ILE A 100 -23.72 -18.29 -20.17
N GLY A 101 -24.66 -18.21 -21.10
CA GLY A 101 -24.64 -17.24 -22.20
C GLY A 101 -26.00 -16.56 -22.38
N LEU A 102 -26.01 -15.28 -22.78
CA LEU A 102 -27.23 -14.58 -23.15
C LEU A 102 -27.61 -14.97 -24.58
N VAL A 103 -28.79 -15.56 -24.76
CA VAL A 103 -29.26 -16.02 -26.08
C VAL A 103 -30.23 -15.03 -26.71
N ARG A 104 -31.01 -14.33 -25.88
CA ARG A 104 -31.99 -13.36 -26.38
C ARG A 104 -32.07 -12.15 -25.43
N PRO A 105 -31.51 -10.98 -25.79
CA PRO A 105 -31.75 -9.75 -25.05
C PRO A 105 -33.21 -9.32 -25.17
N ARG A 106 -33.72 -8.54 -24.22
CA ARG A 106 -35.03 -7.87 -24.36
C ARG A 106 -34.82 -6.49 -24.98
N PHE A 107 -35.49 -6.21 -26.09
CA PHE A 107 -35.32 -4.96 -26.86
C PHE A 107 -35.63 -3.65 -26.09
N HIS A 108 -36.30 -3.73 -24.94
CA HIS A 108 -36.74 -2.57 -24.15
C HIS A 108 -36.07 -2.52 -22.76
N THR A 109 -34.99 -3.28 -22.55
CA THR A 109 -34.28 -3.29 -21.27
C THR A 109 -32.79 -3.37 -21.55
N GLU A 110 -32.00 -2.61 -20.79
CA GLU A 110 -30.54 -2.70 -20.85
C GLU A 110 -30.09 -4.13 -20.58
N VAL A 111 -29.10 -4.61 -21.34
CA VAL A 111 -28.56 -5.96 -21.13
C VAL A 111 -27.85 -6.00 -19.78
N GLY A 112 -28.45 -6.67 -18.82
CA GLY A 112 -27.85 -6.91 -17.50
C GLY A 112 -27.16 -8.27 -17.37
N LEU A 113 -26.62 -8.53 -16.17
CA LEU A 113 -26.11 -9.85 -15.79
C LEU A 113 -27.25 -10.74 -15.25
N MET A 114 -27.18 -12.04 -15.52
CA MET A 114 -28.02 -13.03 -14.85
C MET A 114 -27.59 -13.17 -13.38
N SER A 115 -28.49 -12.94 -12.43
CA SER A 115 -28.18 -13.13 -11.00
C SER A 115 -28.24 -14.62 -10.61
N VAL A 116 -27.11 -15.16 -10.18
CA VAL A 116 -26.96 -16.49 -9.59
C VAL A 116 -26.78 -16.33 -8.09
N ARG A 117 -27.74 -16.80 -7.30
CA ARG A 117 -27.64 -16.73 -5.83
C ARG A 117 -26.69 -17.80 -5.30
N ASN A 118 -26.87 -19.05 -5.70
CA ASN A 118 -25.99 -20.15 -5.30
C ASN A 118 -25.63 -21.00 -6.51
N LEU A 119 -24.37 -21.42 -6.59
CA LEU A 119 -23.89 -22.42 -7.54
C LEU A 119 -23.44 -23.67 -6.78
N ALA A 120 -24.29 -24.70 -6.78
CA ALA A 120 -24.07 -25.93 -6.05
C ALA A 120 -23.44 -27.00 -6.94
N VAL A 121 -22.13 -27.23 -6.81
CA VAL A 121 -21.42 -28.33 -7.50
C VAL A 121 -21.38 -29.53 -6.55
N ARG A 122 -22.32 -30.47 -6.67
CA ARG A 122 -22.51 -31.52 -5.66
C ARG A 122 -21.34 -32.49 -5.53
N THR A 123 -20.58 -32.69 -6.61
CA THR A 123 -19.36 -33.51 -6.57
C THR A 123 -18.17 -32.75 -5.98
N GLY A 124 -18.27 -31.42 -5.83
CA GLY A 124 -17.13 -30.56 -5.48
C GLY A 124 -16.06 -30.49 -6.57
N GLN A 125 -16.36 -30.90 -7.80
CA GLN A 125 -15.41 -30.90 -8.92
C GLN A 125 -16.05 -30.34 -10.18
N ILE A 126 -15.33 -29.42 -10.84
CA ILE A 126 -15.66 -28.87 -12.14
C ILE A 126 -14.38 -28.35 -12.80
N GLY A 127 -14.23 -28.55 -14.11
CA GLY A 127 -13.08 -28.06 -14.86
C GLY A 127 -13.18 -26.57 -15.14
N ASP A 128 -14.31 -26.15 -15.70
CA ASP A 128 -14.48 -24.79 -16.20
C ASP A 128 -15.85 -24.21 -15.80
N ILE A 129 -15.85 -22.95 -15.39
CA ILE A 129 -17.04 -22.12 -15.26
C ILE A 129 -16.83 -20.90 -16.16
N VAL A 130 -17.62 -20.80 -17.22
CA VAL A 130 -17.62 -19.69 -18.16
C VAL A 130 -18.96 -18.97 -18.08
N ALA A 131 -19.03 -17.91 -17.28
CA ALA A 131 -20.28 -17.22 -16.94
C ALA A 131 -20.10 -15.69 -16.91
N ASP A 132 -19.40 -15.14 -17.90
CA ASP A 132 -19.16 -13.71 -18.12
C ASP A 132 -20.43 -12.85 -18.14
N VAL A 133 -21.58 -13.44 -18.52
CA VAL A 133 -22.90 -12.77 -18.48
C VAL A 133 -23.68 -12.99 -17.19
N ALA A 134 -23.06 -13.56 -16.14
CA ALA A 134 -23.69 -13.85 -14.87
C ALA A 134 -23.00 -13.15 -13.69
N SER A 135 -23.79 -12.84 -12.67
CA SER A 135 -23.31 -12.33 -11.39
C SER A 135 -23.53 -13.36 -10.30
N LEU A 136 -22.46 -13.81 -9.63
CA LEU A 136 -22.56 -14.65 -8.45
C LEU A 136 -22.79 -13.76 -7.22
N GLY A 137 -23.95 -13.86 -6.59
CA GLY A 137 -24.32 -13.06 -5.42
C GLY A 137 -24.20 -13.80 -4.08
N GLY A 138 -23.96 -15.11 -4.09
CA GLY A 138 -23.87 -15.93 -2.88
C GLY A 138 -22.85 -17.07 -3.05
N ARG A 139 -23.15 -18.27 -2.58
CA ARG A 139 -22.12 -19.30 -2.40
C ARG A 139 -21.94 -20.20 -3.63
N LEU A 140 -20.68 -20.38 -4.04
CA LEU A 140 -20.21 -21.53 -4.80
C LEU A 140 -19.85 -22.65 -3.81
N THR A 141 -20.32 -23.87 -4.06
CA THR A 141 -19.88 -25.03 -3.24
C THR A 141 -18.36 -25.15 -3.33
N PRO A 142 -17.64 -25.32 -2.19
CA PRO A 142 -16.20 -25.47 -2.21
C PRO A 142 -15.75 -26.54 -3.20
N LEU A 143 -14.80 -26.17 -4.05
CA LEU A 143 -14.24 -27.05 -5.07
C LEU A 143 -13.02 -27.76 -4.49
N THR A 144 -13.04 -29.08 -4.56
CA THR A 144 -12.02 -29.98 -3.98
C THR A 144 -10.80 -30.18 -4.88
N SER A 145 -10.86 -29.67 -6.11
CA SER A 145 -9.81 -29.79 -7.11
C SER A 145 -9.47 -28.44 -7.74
N SER A 146 -8.41 -28.42 -8.56
CA SER A 146 -8.10 -27.27 -9.41
C SER A 146 -9.21 -27.01 -10.43
N VAL A 147 -9.30 -25.76 -10.87
CA VAL A 147 -10.23 -25.26 -11.89
C VAL A 147 -9.40 -24.65 -13.01
N ASN A 148 -9.71 -24.98 -14.26
CA ASN A 148 -9.04 -24.42 -15.42
C ASN A 148 -9.47 -22.96 -15.62
N THR A 149 -10.77 -22.72 -15.74
CA THR A 149 -11.33 -21.38 -15.93
C THR A 149 -12.38 -21.06 -14.88
N LEU A 150 -12.21 -19.91 -14.21
CA LEU A 150 -13.24 -19.30 -13.37
C LEU A 150 -13.60 -17.93 -13.95
N ASP A 151 -14.74 -17.85 -14.64
CA ASP A 151 -15.19 -16.64 -15.31
C ASP A 151 -16.61 -16.25 -14.89
N PHE A 152 -16.75 -15.02 -14.40
CA PHE A 152 -18.02 -14.41 -14.01
C PHE A 152 -18.07 -12.94 -14.42
N GLY A 153 -19.23 -12.46 -14.87
CA GLY A 153 -19.45 -11.04 -15.10
C GLY A 153 -19.38 -10.18 -13.85
N ALA A 154 -19.76 -10.73 -12.69
CA ALA A 154 -19.58 -10.05 -11.41
C ALA A 154 -19.59 -11.00 -10.21
N LEU A 155 -18.88 -10.61 -9.15
CA LEU A 155 -19.00 -11.18 -7.80
C LEU A 155 -19.63 -10.12 -6.88
N GLY A 156 -20.80 -10.42 -6.33
CA GLY A 156 -21.52 -9.52 -5.43
C GLY A 156 -21.10 -9.62 -3.96
N ARG A 157 -21.67 -8.75 -3.12
CA ARG A 157 -21.24 -8.54 -1.72
C ARG A 157 -21.16 -9.78 -0.83
N ALA A 158 -21.98 -10.79 -1.09
CA ALA A 158 -22.00 -12.05 -0.33
C ALA A 158 -21.44 -13.24 -1.13
N ALA A 159 -20.77 -13.00 -2.25
CA ALA A 159 -20.18 -14.05 -3.06
C ALA A 159 -19.11 -14.80 -2.28
N GLN A 160 -19.16 -16.14 -2.29
CA GLN A 160 -18.21 -17.01 -1.61
C GLN A 160 -17.69 -18.05 -2.59
N ILE A 161 -16.38 -18.05 -2.82
CA ILE A 161 -15.69 -18.98 -3.70
C ILE A 161 -14.54 -19.59 -2.91
N ASP A 162 -14.55 -20.92 -2.78
CA ASP A 162 -13.47 -21.69 -2.16
C ASP A 162 -12.97 -22.73 -3.16
N VAL A 163 -11.69 -22.67 -3.52
CA VAL A 163 -11.02 -23.63 -4.41
C VAL A 163 -9.84 -24.22 -3.66
N ALA A 164 -9.88 -25.52 -3.37
CA ALA A 164 -8.81 -26.24 -2.67
C ALA A 164 -7.57 -26.46 -3.56
N GLY A 165 -7.74 -26.43 -4.88
CA GLY A 165 -6.65 -26.52 -5.86
C GLY A 165 -6.19 -25.15 -6.36
N SER A 166 -5.60 -25.16 -7.56
CA SER A 166 -5.19 -23.95 -8.28
C SER A 166 -6.29 -23.48 -9.24
N VAL A 167 -6.26 -22.21 -9.64
CA VAL A 167 -7.07 -21.68 -10.74
C VAL A 167 -6.16 -21.28 -11.88
N ALA A 168 -6.36 -21.84 -13.08
CA ALA A 168 -5.47 -21.55 -14.19
C ALA A 168 -5.75 -20.15 -14.79
N SER A 169 -7.01 -19.84 -15.09
CA SER A 169 -7.43 -18.53 -15.60
C SER A 169 -8.62 -18.01 -14.82
N MET A 170 -8.54 -16.75 -14.39
CA MET A 170 -9.63 -16.05 -13.73
C MET A 170 -10.01 -14.78 -14.49
N ARG A 171 -11.27 -14.69 -14.92
CA ARG A 171 -11.79 -13.51 -15.62
C ARG A 171 -13.03 -13.03 -14.90
N LEU A 172 -12.94 -11.88 -14.27
CA LEU A 172 -14.05 -11.33 -13.50
C LEU A 172 -14.41 -9.97 -14.09
N GLY A 173 -15.70 -9.68 -14.29
CA GLY A 173 -16.11 -8.33 -14.66
C GLY A 173 -15.91 -7.40 -13.46
N SER A 174 -16.84 -7.40 -12.51
CA SER A 174 -16.66 -6.66 -11.25
C SER A 174 -16.50 -7.56 -10.03
N ILE A 175 -15.74 -7.11 -9.05
CA ILE A 175 -15.68 -7.71 -7.72
C ILE A 175 -16.14 -6.65 -6.72
N ASP A 176 -17.22 -6.91 -5.99
CA ASP A 176 -17.68 -6.12 -4.85
C ASP A 176 -17.94 -7.09 -3.70
N LEU A 177 -16.93 -7.39 -2.89
CA LEU A 177 -17.06 -8.32 -1.76
C LEU A 177 -17.26 -7.54 -0.46
N GLY A 178 -18.37 -7.79 0.22
CA GLY A 178 -18.65 -7.25 1.54
C GLY A 178 -18.02 -8.10 2.66
N PRO A 179 -18.35 -7.84 3.94
CA PRO A 179 -17.71 -8.52 5.08
C PRO A 179 -17.87 -10.05 5.13
N THR A 180 -18.88 -10.59 4.45
CA THR A 180 -19.11 -12.05 4.35
C THR A 180 -18.70 -12.63 2.99
N GLY A 181 -18.26 -11.78 2.07
CA GLY A 181 -17.83 -12.17 0.73
C GLY A 181 -16.35 -12.53 0.72
N HIS A 182 -16.01 -13.64 0.06
CA HIS A 182 -14.63 -14.07 -0.08
C HIS A 182 -14.36 -14.87 -1.35
N VAL A 183 -13.13 -14.79 -1.82
CA VAL A 183 -12.55 -15.71 -2.81
C VAL A 183 -11.28 -16.27 -2.19
N VAL A 184 -11.20 -17.59 -2.05
CA VAL A 184 -10.05 -18.29 -1.50
C VAL A 184 -9.62 -19.38 -2.46
N ILE A 185 -8.38 -19.27 -2.94
CA ILE A 185 -7.74 -20.24 -3.83
C ILE A 185 -6.56 -20.79 -3.05
N ALA A 186 -6.61 -22.03 -2.58
CA ALA A 186 -5.56 -22.57 -1.73
C ALA A 186 -4.25 -22.85 -2.49
N GLY A 187 -4.35 -23.16 -3.78
CA GLY A 187 -3.22 -23.34 -4.68
C GLY A 187 -2.73 -22.02 -5.29
N ASP A 188 -2.27 -22.13 -6.53
CA ASP A 188 -1.74 -21.00 -7.29
C ASP A 188 -2.82 -20.39 -8.20
N VAL A 189 -2.60 -19.15 -8.65
CA VAL A 189 -3.31 -18.54 -9.79
C VAL A 189 -2.33 -18.39 -10.95
N ASN A 190 -2.27 -19.39 -11.82
CA ASN A 190 -1.22 -19.53 -12.83
C ASN A 190 -1.84 -19.53 -14.22
N GLY A 191 -1.80 -18.34 -14.85
CA GLY A 191 -2.35 -18.04 -16.16
C GLY A 191 -2.34 -19.24 -17.08
N GLY A 192 -3.56 -19.69 -17.40
CA GLY A 192 -3.86 -20.97 -18.02
C GLY A 192 -2.77 -21.33 -19.01
N ALA A 193 -2.06 -22.43 -18.68
CA ALA A 193 -0.88 -22.95 -19.33
C ALA A 193 -0.29 -21.94 -20.31
N VAL A 194 0.81 -21.26 -19.92
CA VAL A 194 1.75 -20.68 -20.91
C VAL A 194 1.73 -21.66 -22.06
N ASP A 195 1.20 -21.22 -23.19
CA ASP A 195 1.07 -22.03 -24.38
C ASP A 195 2.54 -22.26 -24.77
N GLN A 196 3.16 -23.24 -24.10
CA GLN A 196 4.49 -23.74 -24.31
C GLN A 196 4.43 -24.58 -25.57
N ALA A 197 3.80 -24.04 -26.62
CA ALA A 197 4.41 -24.06 -27.91
C ALA A 197 5.78 -23.41 -27.74
N LEU A 198 6.74 -24.25 -27.34
CA LEU A 198 8.13 -24.17 -27.72
C LEU A 198 8.16 -23.94 -29.24
N SER A 199 7.92 -22.70 -29.66
CA SER A 199 8.44 -22.20 -30.92
C SER A 199 9.80 -21.66 -30.57
N SER A 200 10.82 -22.48 -30.79
CA SER A 200 12.26 -22.16 -30.72
C SER A 200 12.68 -21.06 -31.72
N SER A 201 11.77 -20.18 -32.11
CA SER A 201 12.01 -19.00 -32.92
C SER A 201 12.15 -17.79 -32.00
N SER A 202 13.38 -17.51 -31.64
CA SER A 202 13.87 -16.29 -31.01
C SER A 202 13.39 -15.04 -31.75
N SER A 203 12.22 -14.48 -31.38
CA SER A 203 11.89 -13.03 -31.45
C SER A 203 10.41 -12.68 -31.24
N SER A 204 9.48 -13.63 -31.11
CA SER A 204 8.08 -13.25 -30.86
C SER A 204 7.88 -12.93 -29.38
N THR A 205 7.59 -11.67 -29.06
CA THR A 205 7.09 -11.23 -27.75
C THR A 205 5.90 -12.11 -27.38
N ALA A 206 6.15 -13.18 -26.61
CA ALA A 206 5.10 -14.10 -26.21
C ALA A 206 4.03 -13.30 -25.49
N LYS A 207 2.81 -13.29 -26.05
CA LYS A 207 1.69 -12.59 -25.44
C LYS A 207 1.37 -13.30 -24.13
N VAL A 208 1.90 -12.76 -23.02
CA VAL A 208 1.61 -13.27 -21.69
C VAL A 208 0.14 -12.98 -21.42
N THR A 209 -0.69 -14.03 -21.40
CA THR A 209 -2.09 -13.90 -21.01
C THR A 209 -2.13 -13.69 -19.49
N PRO A 210 -2.83 -12.67 -18.98
CA PRO A 210 -2.96 -12.48 -17.53
C PRO A 210 -3.60 -13.69 -16.85
N ALA A 211 -3.13 -14.04 -15.66
CA ALA A 211 -3.73 -15.09 -14.86
C ALA A 211 -5.10 -14.67 -14.31
N MET A 212 -5.20 -13.38 -14.01
CA MET A 212 -6.40 -12.76 -13.47
C MET A 212 -6.64 -11.43 -14.17
N THR A 213 -7.83 -11.25 -14.73
CA THR A 213 -8.31 -9.96 -15.23
C THR A 213 -9.59 -9.58 -14.52
N VAL A 214 -9.64 -8.36 -13.98
CA VAL A 214 -10.82 -7.79 -13.33
C VAL A 214 -11.11 -6.42 -13.95
N GLN A 215 -12.37 -6.05 -14.20
CA GLN A 215 -12.70 -4.69 -14.63
C GLN A 215 -12.68 -3.73 -13.44
N THR A 216 -13.39 -4.03 -12.36
CA THR A 216 -13.40 -3.20 -11.13
C THR A 216 -13.25 -4.06 -9.89
N PHE A 217 -12.45 -3.61 -8.92
CA PHE A 217 -12.07 -4.42 -7.77
C PHE A 217 -12.36 -3.70 -6.46
N ARG A 218 -13.40 -4.11 -5.72
CA ARG A 218 -13.78 -3.54 -4.43
C ARG A 218 -13.89 -4.64 -3.36
N LEU A 219 -13.11 -4.50 -2.28
CA LEU A 219 -13.31 -5.27 -1.05
C LEU A 219 -13.70 -4.32 0.08
N ASP A 220 -14.90 -4.50 0.60
CA ASP A 220 -15.52 -3.72 1.66
C ASP A 220 -15.71 -4.63 2.88
N GLY A 221 -14.60 -4.96 3.54
CA GLY A 221 -14.47 -6.00 4.56
C GLY A 221 -14.37 -7.44 4.01
N GLY A 222 -14.47 -7.61 2.69
CA GLY A 222 -14.29 -8.91 2.02
C GLY A 222 -12.83 -9.34 1.87
N ARG A 223 -12.61 -10.57 1.40
CA ARG A 223 -11.27 -11.14 1.23
C ARG A 223 -11.07 -11.77 -0.14
N PHE A 224 -9.90 -11.57 -0.72
CA PHE A 224 -9.47 -12.25 -1.93
C PHE A 224 -8.06 -12.82 -1.68
N LEU A 225 -7.97 -14.14 -1.54
CA LEU A 225 -6.77 -14.84 -1.10
C LEU A 225 -6.30 -15.85 -2.17
N ILE A 226 -5.05 -15.71 -2.57
CA ILE A 226 -4.28 -16.70 -3.34
C ILE A 226 -3.30 -17.33 -2.35
N GLY A 227 -3.48 -18.61 -2.03
CA GLY A 227 -2.82 -19.28 -0.91
C GLY A 227 -1.33 -19.51 -1.11
N ARG A 228 -0.89 -19.63 -2.36
CA ARG A 228 0.51 -19.81 -2.72
C ARG A 228 1.00 -18.70 -3.66
N ASP A 229 1.20 -19.00 -4.94
CA ASP A 229 1.81 -18.08 -5.90
C ASP A 229 0.84 -17.62 -6.98
N SER A 230 1.19 -16.55 -7.66
CA SER A 230 0.65 -16.21 -8.96
C SER A 230 1.80 -15.86 -9.90
N SER A 231 2.02 -16.70 -10.90
CA SER A 231 3.18 -16.59 -11.80
C SER A 231 2.92 -15.72 -13.03
N ALA A 232 1.66 -15.34 -13.28
CA ALA A 232 1.27 -14.53 -14.43
C ALA A 232 0.61 -13.22 -13.98
N PRO A 233 0.45 -12.24 -14.89
CA PRO A 233 -0.01 -10.92 -14.51
C PRO A 233 -1.40 -10.94 -13.86
N ILE A 234 -1.57 -10.10 -12.84
CA ILE A 234 -2.87 -9.77 -12.27
C ILE A 234 -3.21 -8.35 -12.75
N VAL A 235 -4.33 -8.21 -13.47
CA VAL A 235 -4.71 -6.94 -14.09
C VAL A 235 -6.08 -6.51 -13.59
N VAL A 236 -6.16 -5.31 -13.04
CA VAL A 236 -7.40 -4.58 -12.77
C VAL A 236 -7.51 -3.45 -13.80
N ASN A 237 -8.49 -3.51 -14.70
CA ASN A 237 -8.66 -2.55 -15.80
C ASN A 237 -9.20 -1.19 -15.36
N GLY A 238 -9.79 -1.11 -14.17
CA GLY A 238 -10.28 0.12 -13.56
C GLY A 238 -9.67 0.32 -12.17
N ASP A 239 -10.48 0.87 -11.26
CA ASP A 239 -10.03 1.15 -9.90
C ASP A 239 -10.01 -0.10 -9.02
N MET A 240 -9.08 -0.09 -8.06
CA MET A 240 -9.00 -1.04 -6.97
C MET A 240 -9.21 -0.31 -5.64
N ALA A 241 -10.23 -0.73 -4.87
CA ALA A 241 -10.57 -0.14 -3.57
C ALA A 241 -10.66 -1.22 -2.48
N LEU A 242 -9.89 -1.05 -1.41
CA LEU A 242 -9.86 -1.93 -0.24
C LEU A 242 -10.24 -1.12 0.99
N SER A 243 -11.30 -1.50 1.69
CA SER A 243 -11.89 -0.74 2.80
C SER A 243 -12.46 -1.67 3.87
N HIS A 244 -12.66 -1.17 5.08
CA HIS A 244 -13.20 -1.89 6.25
C HIS A 244 -12.52 -3.24 6.54
N ASN A 245 -11.18 -3.27 6.52
CA ASN A 245 -10.37 -4.50 6.60
C ASN A 245 -10.46 -5.42 5.38
N GLY A 246 -10.74 -4.85 4.20
CA GLY A 246 -10.67 -5.56 2.93
C GLY A 246 -9.24 -6.04 2.65
N LEU A 247 -9.09 -7.32 2.32
CA LEU A 247 -7.77 -7.96 2.15
C LEU A 247 -7.63 -8.59 0.77
N PHE A 248 -6.65 -8.12 0.00
CA PHE A 248 -6.12 -8.83 -1.16
C PHE A 248 -4.76 -9.43 -0.79
N SER A 249 -4.60 -10.75 -0.92
CA SER A 249 -3.36 -11.41 -0.51
C SER A 249 -2.89 -12.51 -1.46
N VAL A 250 -1.57 -12.56 -1.65
CA VAL A 250 -0.82 -13.67 -2.27
C VAL A 250 0.11 -14.26 -1.21
N GLY A 251 -0.08 -15.54 -0.90
CA GLY A 251 0.55 -16.19 0.26
C GLY A 251 2.07 -16.28 0.17
N ARG A 252 2.63 -16.37 -1.04
CA ARG A 252 4.08 -16.42 -1.26
C ARG A 252 4.54 -15.41 -2.31
N ASP A 253 4.55 -15.74 -3.61
CA ASP A 253 5.09 -14.84 -4.62
C ASP A 253 4.06 -14.41 -5.67
N GLN A 254 4.09 -13.12 -6.02
CA GLN A 254 3.51 -12.60 -7.27
C GLN A 254 4.65 -12.43 -8.27
N GLY A 255 4.86 -13.46 -9.09
CA GLY A 255 6.02 -13.63 -9.99
C GLY A 255 5.97 -12.84 -11.30
N ALA A 256 4.88 -12.09 -11.52
CA ALA A 256 4.70 -11.20 -12.67
C ALA A 256 4.10 -9.87 -12.22
N LEU A 257 4.02 -8.90 -13.12
CA LEU A 257 3.46 -7.57 -12.85
C LEU A 257 2.01 -7.65 -12.34
N MET A 258 1.72 -6.91 -11.27
CA MET A 258 0.37 -6.54 -10.85
C MET A 258 0.04 -5.14 -11.36
N THR A 259 -1.00 -4.99 -12.17
CA THR A 259 -1.39 -3.69 -12.76
C THR A 259 -2.78 -3.28 -12.29
N VAL A 260 -2.91 -2.02 -11.87
CA VAL A 260 -4.17 -1.31 -11.68
C VAL A 260 -4.18 -0.15 -12.66
N HIS A 261 -5.02 -0.24 -13.70
CA HIS A 261 -5.14 0.78 -14.75
C HIS A 261 -5.87 2.04 -14.27
N GLY A 262 -6.66 1.95 -13.18
CA GLY A 262 -7.23 3.08 -12.49
C GLY A 262 -6.40 3.52 -11.28
N SER A 263 -7.09 4.04 -10.26
CA SER A 263 -6.50 4.38 -8.97
C SER A 263 -6.54 3.20 -8.00
N LEU A 264 -5.57 3.15 -7.09
CA LEU A 264 -5.52 2.21 -5.98
C LEU A 264 -5.83 2.95 -4.67
N VAL A 265 -6.97 2.62 -4.05
CA VAL A 265 -7.43 3.22 -2.80
C VAL A 265 -7.42 2.17 -1.68
N LEU A 266 -6.57 2.40 -0.69
CA LEU A 266 -6.48 1.62 0.54
C LEU A 266 -7.09 2.45 1.68
N ASP A 267 -8.40 2.30 1.86
CA ASP A 267 -9.16 2.95 2.91
C ASP A 267 -9.13 2.14 4.22
N THR A 268 -9.95 2.46 5.21
CA THR A 268 -9.93 1.92 6.59
C THR A 268 -9.56 0.42 6.72
N GLY A 269 -8.33 0.12 7.14
CA GLY A 269 -7.79 -1.24 7.30
C GLY A 269 -7.56 -2.04 6.00
N GLY A 270 -7.69 -1.42 4.83
CA GLY A 270 -7.49 -2.04 3.53
C GLY A 270 -6.02 -2.42 3.28
N VAL A 271 -5.76 -3.69 2.95
CA VAL A 271 -4.39 -4.21 2.82
C VAL A 271 -4.21 -5.02 1.54
N ILE A 272 -3.10 -4.73 0.84
CA ILE A 272 -2.48 -5.64 -0.13
C ILE A 272 -1.31 -6.34 0.56
N SER A 273 -1.30 -7.67 0.58
CA SER A 273 -0.26 -8.45 1.26
C SER A 273 0.34 -9.53 0.35
N VAL A 274 1.65 -9.50 0.15
CA VAL A 274 2.41 -10.55 -0.53
C VAL A 274 3.39 -11.14 0.47
N GLY A 275 3.27 -12.44 0.76
CA GLY A 275 4.00 -13.07 1.86
C GLY A 275 5.51 -13.12 1.67
N ARG A 276 5.98 -13.17 0.42
CA ARG A 276 7.41 -13.15 0.06
C ARG A 276 7.68 -12.11 -1.02
N ASN A 277 7.77 -12.46 -2.29
CA ASN A 277 8.25 -11.53 -3.31
C ASN A 277 7.13 -11.00 -4.20
N LEU A 278 7.17 -9.70 -4.50
CA LEU A 278 6.33 -9.06 -5.49
C LEU A 278 7.22 -8.54 -6.63
N THR A 279 7.01 -9.04 -7.84
CA THR A 279 7.85 -8.67 -8.99
C THR A 279 7.75 -7.18 -9.28
N SER A 280 6.53 -6.66 -9.35
CA SER A 280 6.24 -5.25 -9.54
C SER A 280 4.76 -4.97 -9.28
N ILE A 281 4.44 -3.74 -8.88
CA ILE A 281 3.08 -3.21 -8.86
C ILE A 281 3.05 -1.87 -9.59
N LYS A 282 2.14 -1.75 -10.56
CA LYS A 282 1.92 -0.54 -11.34
C LYS A 282 0.51 -0.03 -11.12
N VAL A 283 0.38 1.23 -10.74
CA VAL A 283 -0.88 1.96 -10.63
C VAL A 283 -0.82 3.08 -11.66
N ASP A 284 -1.69 3.07 -12.67
CA ASP A 284 -1.68 4.10 -13.71
C ASP A 284 -2.28 5.43 -13.21
N GLY A 285 -3.21 5.37 -12.25
CA GLY A 285 -3.78 6.53 -11.55
C GLY A 285 -3.07 6.86 -10.23
N ASP A 286 -3.84 7.33 -9.25
CA ASP A 286 -3.32 7.70 -7.92
C ASP A 286 -3.21 6.48 -6.98
N LEU A 287 -2.25 6.51 -6.07
CA LEU A 287 -2.16 5.61 -4.93
C LEU A 287 -2.55 6.36 -3.65
N LEU A 288 -3.71 6.03 -3.09
CA LEU A 288 -4.27 6.71 -1.91
C LEU A 288 -4.39 5.74 -0.75
N VAL A 289 -3.67 6.01 0.35
CA VAL A 289 -3.79 5.26 1.60
C VAL A 289 -4.42 6.17 2.65
N ASN A 290 -5.70 5.94 2.97
CA ASN A 290 -6.39 6.74 3.98
C ASN A 290 -6.01 6.26 5.39
N PRO A 291 -6.15 7.13 6.41
CA PRO A 291 -5.86 6.78 7.80
C PRO A 291 -6.51 5.47 8.23
N THR A 292 -5.85 4.76 9.17
CA THR A 292 -6.30 3.54 9.92
C THR A 292 -5.73 2.19 9.49
N SER A 293 -4.39 2.06 9.52
CA SER A 293 -3.67 0.77 9.38
C SER A 293 -3.84 0.10 8.02
N SER A 294 -3.89 0.91 6.97
CA SER A 294 -3.97 0.47 5.58
C SER A 294 -2.59 0.48 4.94
N GLY A 295 -2.40 -0.27 3.84
CA GLY A 295 -1.12 -0.21 3.11
C GLY A 295 -0.81 -1.42 2.25
N ILE A 296 0.37 -1.36 1.63
CA ILE A 296 0.96 -2.44 0.84
C ILE A 296 2.06 -3.09 1.67
N GLN A 297 2.00 -4.41 1.82
CA GLN A 297 2.96 -5.19 2.61
C GLN A 297 3.56 -6.29 1.75
N VAL A 298 4.88 -6.29 1.61
CA VAL A 298 5.66 -7.31 0.90
C VAL A 298 6.68 -7.89 1.87
N GLY A 299 6.59 -9.18 2.17
CA GLY A 299 7.46 -9.82 3.18
C GLY A 299 8.93 -9.97 2.75
N GLY A 300 9.19 -9.94 1.45
CA GLY A 300 10.50 -10.09 0.81
C GLY A 300 10.85 -8.89 -0.05
N ASP A 301 11.28 -9.15 -1.29
CA ASP A 301 11.66 -8.12 -2.26
C ASP A 301 10.44 -7.60 -3.04
N LEU A 302 10.43 -6.28 -3.30
CA LEU A 302 9.56 -5.62 -4.27
C LEU A 302 10.43 -5.09 -5.43
N GLY A 303 10.22 -5.57 -6.65
CA GLY A 303 11.09 -5.26 -7.80
C GLY A 303 12.12 -6.34 -8.09
N VAL A 304 11.77 -7.63 -8.00
CA VAL A 304 12.74 -8.74 -8.21
C VAL A 304 13.27 -8.79 -9.65
N ARG A 305 12.51 -8.30 -10.63
CA ARG A 305 12.87 -8.35 -12.07
C ARG A 305 12.62 -7.06 -12.85
N ASP A 306 11.85 -6.14 -12.29
CA ASP A 306 11.36 -4.92 -12.93
C ASP A 306 11.40 -3.75 -11.93
N THR A 307 10.83 -2.61 -12.30
CA THR A 307 10.55 -1.49 -11.39
C THR A 307 9.56 -1.93 -10.29
N GLY A 308 9.96 -1.81 -9.03
CA GLY A 308 9.19 -2.25 -7.85
C GLY A 308 7.79 -1.68 -7.77
N LEU A 309 7.64 -0.43 -7.30
CA LEU A 309 6.36 0.28 -7.29
C LEU A 309 6.41 1.44 -8.29
N THR A 310 5.45 1.47 -9.21
CA THR A 310 5.26 2.59 -10.15
C THR A 310 3.85 3.18 -9.98
N VAL A 311 3.77 4.49 -9.76
CA VAL A 311 2.50 5.24 -9.68
C VAL A 311 2.50 6.33 -10.76
N GLY A 312 1.51 6.28 -11.65
CA GLY A 312 1.33 7.25 -12.74
C GLY A 312 0.84 8.61 -12.26
N GLY A 313 -0.03 8.61 -11.24
CA GLY A 313 -0.47 9.79 -10.49
C GLY A 313 0.43 10.10 -9.30
N PHE A 314 -0.16 10.63 -8.22
CA PHE A 314 0.56 10.87 -6.96
C PHE A 314 0.36 9.72 -5.96
N PHE A 315 1.29 9.56 -5.02
CA PHE A 315 1.16 8.67 -3.88
C PHE A 315 0.92 9.48 -2.62
N ARG A 316 -0.29 9.38 -2.06
CA ARG A 316 -0.64 9.93 -0.75
C ARG A 316 -0.78 8.84 0.31
N GLY A 317 -0.01 8.95 1.38
CA GLY A 317 -0.13 8.08 2.55
C GLY A 317 -1.08 8.59 3.63
N GLN A 318 -1.05 7.91 4.78
CA GLN A 318 -1.95 8.15 5.91
C GLN A 318 -1.73 9.48 6.63
N GLY A 319 -0.59 10.13 6.45
CA GLY A 319 -0.24 11.36 7.19
C GLY A 319 -0.17 11.16 8.70
N SER A 320 0.33 10.00 9.14
CA SER A 320 0.54 9.69 10.55
C SER A 320 1.94 9.13 10.76
N ALA A 321 2.69 9.71 11.70
CA ALA A 321 4.05 9.28 12.06
C ALA A 321 4.20 7.79 12.42
N SER A 322 3.12 7.18 12.91
CA SER A 322 3.12 5.77 13.34
C SER A 322 2.67 4.80 12.25
N ALA A 323 2.04 5.29 11.19
CA ALA A 323 1.50 4.46 10.13
C ALA A 323 2.58 4.06 9.12
N ILE A 324 2.40 2.92 8.45
CA ILE A 324 3.23 2.53 7.31
C ILE A 324 2.35 2.21 6.13
N ASP A 325 2.56 2.96 5.06
CA ASP A 325 1.75 2.91 3.84
C ASP A 325 2.34 1.89 2.85
N LEU A 326 3.67 1.78 2.82
CA LEU A 326 4.41 0.76 2.07
C LEU A 326 5.47 0.11 2.96
N SER A 327 5.35 -1.20 3.18
CA SER A 327 6.33 -2.01 3.90
C SER A 327 6.92 -3.08 2.99
N VAL A 328 8.25 -3.11 2.88
CA VAL A 328 9.01 -4.09 2.09
C VAL A 328 10.04 -4.75 3.01
N GLY A 329 9.96 -6.07 3.18
CA GLY A 329 10.78 -6.79 4.15
C GLY A 329 12.26 -6.89 3.80
N LEU A 330 12.59 -6.86 2.50
CA LEU A 330 13.97 -6.90 1.99
C LEU A 330 14.26 -5.66 1.14
N ASN A 331 14.40 -5.80 -0.18
CA ASN A 331 14.77 -4.70 -1.07
C ASN A 331 13.57 -4.13 -1.81
N LEU A 332 13.54 -2.81 -1.95
CA LEU A 332 12.66 -2.09 -2.89
C LEU A 332 13.51 -1.65 -4.08
N ASN A 333 13.40 -2.35 -5.21
CA ASN A 333 14.16 -2.05 -6.43
C ASN A 333 13.28 -1.25 -7.40
N GLY A 334 13.27 0.06 -7.24
CA GLY A 334 12.45 0.98 -8.03
C GLY A 334 11.24 1.45 -7.24
N LEU A 335 11.24 2.73 -6.90
CA LEU A 335 10.08 3.47 -6.42
C LEU A 335 9.87 4.66 -7.36
N THR A 336 8.96 4.54 -8.31
CA THR A 336 8.72 5.57 -9.34
C THR A 336 7.37 6.23 -9.15
N ILE A 337 7.35 7.54 -8.90
CA ILE A 337 6.14 8.36 -8.83
C ILE A 337 6.21 9.42 -9.93
N LEU A 338 5.32 9.31 -10.92
CA LEU A 338 5.35 10.13 -12.12
C LEU A 338 4.46 11.37 -12.00
N GLY A 339 3.35 11.27 -11.28
CA GLY A 339 2.42 12.38 -11.10
C GLY A 339 2.74 13.27 -9.91
N GLY A 340 1.92 14.30 -9.77
CA GLY A 340 2.04 15.37 -8.78
C GLY A 340 1.27 16.60 -9.26
N ALA A 341 1.05 17.54 -8.36
CA ALA A 341 0.47 18.83 -8.71
C ALA A 341 1.36 19.95 -8.14
N PRO A 342 1.38 21.15 -8.76
CA PRO A 342 2.21 22.25 -8.31
C PRO A 342 2.07 22.54 -6.81
N ASN A 343 3.19 22.48 -6.09
CA ASN A 343 3.32 22.66 -4.65
C ASN A 343 2.53 21.65 -3.79
N GLN A 344 2.33 20.42 -4.28
CA GLN A 344 1.65 19.36 -3.53
C GLN A 344 2.50 18.11 -3.31
N GLY A 345 3.60 17.96 -4.04
CA GLY A 345 4.40 16.74 -4.01
C GLY A 345 3.84 15.66 -4.93
N GLY A 346 4.70 14.77 -5.41
CA GLY A 346 4.34 13.50 -6.03
C GLY A 346 4.17 12.43 -4.97
N LEU A 347 5.04 12.44 -3.95
CA LEU A 347 4.92 11.61 -2.75
C LEU A 347 4.52 12.50 -1.57
N ARG A 348 3.36 12.25 -0.97
CA ARG A 348 2.78 13.10 0.07
C ARG A 348 2.33 12.33 1.30
N SER A 349 2.73 12.77 2.49
CA SER A 349 2.23 12.22 3.75
C SER A 349 2.41 10.70 3.85
N ALA A 350 3.43 10.16 3.18
CA ALA A 350 3.61 8.74 2.95
C ALA A 350 4.81 8.20 3.72
N ASN A 351 4.58 7.10 4.42
CA ASN A 351 5.59 6.43 5.20
C ASN A 351 5.98 5.10 4.54
N ILE A 352 7.24 5.02 4.15
CA ILE A 352 7.84 3.91 3.42
C ILE A 352 8.92 3.27 4.28
N SER A 353 8.80 1.96 4.51
CA SER A 353 9.75 1.18 5.31
C SER A 353 10.31 0.02 4.51
N VAL A 354 11.63 0.04 4.29
CA VAL A 354 12.35 -0.99 3.54
C VAL A 354 13.34 -1.67 4.47
N GLY A 355 13.25 -3.00 4.59
CA GLY A 355 14.07 -3.76 5.55
C GLY A 355 15.55 -3.84 5.20
N LYS A 356 15.92 -3.69 3.92
CA LYS A 356 17.31 -3.64 3.45
C LYS A 356 17.56 -2.41 2.59
N ASN A 357 17.54 -2.56 1.27
CA ASN A 357 17.98 -1.52 0.34
C ASN A 357 16.80 -0.92 -0.43
N LEU A 358 16.78 0.40 -0.54
CA LEU A 358 15.97 1.13 -1.50
C LEU A 358 16.86 1.49 -2.68
N ASN A 359 16.59 0.93 -3.86
CA ASN A 359 17.31 1.23 -5.09
C ASN A 359 16.38 1.99 -6.03
N ASP A 360 16.91 2.94 -6.80
CA ASP A 360 16.20 3.63 -7.88
C ASP A 360 14.93 4.36 -7.39
N LEU A 361 15.10 5.21 -6.38
CA LEU A 361 14.06 6.17 -5.95
C LEU A 361 13.89 7.22 -7.03
N ASN A 362 12.70 7.39 -7.59
CA ASN A 362 12.42 8.37 -8.63
C ASN A 362 11.06 9.04 -8.38
N VAL A 363 11.06 10.26 -7.86
CA VAL A 363 9.83 11.03 -7.63
C VAL A 363 9.90 12.29 -8.48
N GLN A 364 9.06 12.41 -9.51
CA GLN A 364 9.18 13.52 -10.47
C GLN A 364 8.80 14.89 -9.88
N HIS A 365 7.88 14.90 -8.91
CA HIS A 365 7.29 16.11 -8.34
C HIS A 365 7.52 16.23 -6.83
N GLY A 366 8.72 15.97 -6.32
CA GLY A 366 9.03 16.22 -4.92
C GLY A 366 8.40 15.28 -3.87
N ILE A 367 8.99 15.26 -2.68
CA ILE A 367 8.59 14.43 -1.52
C ILE A 367 8.21 15.33 -0.36
N PHE A 368 6.91 15.38 -0.02
CA PHE A 368 6.34 16.27 0.98
C PHE A 368 5.72 15.51 2.15
N ASP A 369 5.91 15.99 3.38
CA ASP A 369 5.34 15.45 4.62
C ASP A 369 5.56 13.93 4.84
N SER A 370 6.62 13.35 4.26
CA SER A 370 6.79 11.90 4.10
C SER A 370 8.00 11.36 4.86
N TYR A 371 7.96 10.08 5.22
CA TYR A 371 9.06 9.40 5.89
C TYR A 371 9.52 8.18 5.10
N ILE A 372 10.78 8.16 4.68
CA ILE A 372 11.36 7.06 3.90
C ILE A 372 12.51 6.46 4.69
N THR A 373 12.50 5.14 4.87
CA THR A 373 13.54 4.43 5.61
C THR A 373 14.05 3.21 4.88
N ALA A 374 15.36 2.99 4.97
CA ALA A 374 16.03 1.77 4.55
C ALA A 374 16.88 1.18 5.68
N GLY A 375 16.71 -0.12 5.95
CA GLY A 375 17.46 -0.84 6.98
C GLY A 375 18.95 -1.01 6.68
N VAL A 376 19.39 -0.73 5.46
CA VAL A 376 20.82 -0.72 5.08
C VAL A 376 21.16 0.52 4.25
N SER A 377 20.70 0.60 3.00
CA SER A 377 21.12 1.66 2.09
C SER A 377 20.02 2.20 1.18
N ILE A 378 20.18 3.46 0.78
CA ILE A 378 19.42 4.09 -0.31
C ILE A 378 20.39 4.36 -1.45
N ASN A 379 20.11 3.87 -2.65
CA ASN A 379 21.00 3.97 -3.80
C ASN A 379 20.27 4.54 -5.02
N ASN A 380 20.94 5.42 -5.75
CA ASN A 380 20.48 5.99 -7.03
C ASN A 380 19.11 6.64 -6.89
N GLY A 381 19.06 7.80 -6.25
CA GLY A 381 17.82 8.52 -6.03
C GLY A 381 17.72 9.78 -6.89
N TYR A 382 16.53 10.06 -7.39
CA TYR A 382 16.16 11.34 -7.99
C TYR A 382 14.83 11.82 -7.41
N VAL A 383 14.82 13.05 -6.91
CA VAL A 383 13.64 13.75 -6.43
C VAL A 383 13.55 15.05 -7.21
N GLY A 384 12.70 15.08 -8.24
CA GLY A 384 12.47 16.27 -9.05
C GLY A 384 11.84 17.40 -8.24
N PRO A 385 12.03 18.66 -8.67
CA PRO A 385 11.42 19.79 -7.99
C PRO A 385 9.93 19.85 -8.29
N ASP A 386 9.15 20.26 -7.29
CA ASP A 386 7.79 20.72 -7.46
C ASP A 386 7.76 22.23 -7.18
N GLY A 387 7.75 23.02 -8.26
CA GLY A 387 8.10 24.43 -8.21
C GLY A 387 9.60 24.60 -7.95
N VAL A 388 9.97 25.16 -6.80
CA VAL A 388 11.37 25.28 -6.36
C VAL A 388 11.77 24.18 -5.38
N THR A 389 10.82 23.49 -4.75
CA THR A 389 11.09 22.59 -3.63
C THR A 389 11.07 21.14 -4.09
N ALA A 390 12.14 20.40 -3.82
CA ALA A 390 12.20 18.96 -4.08
C ALA A 390 11.81 18.14 -2.84
N ILE A 391 12.24 18.56 -1.64
CA ILE A 391 11.93 17.83 -0.40
C ILE A 391 11.41 18.84 0.61
N GLN A 392 10.22 18.58 1.16
CA GLN A 392 9.60 19.45 2.16
C GLN A 392 9.06 18.64 3.32
N ASN A 393 9.34 19.07 4.55
CA ASN A 393 8.81 18.46 5.77
C ASN A 393 8.91 16.93 5.79
N SER A 394 10.02 16.40 5.26
CA SER A 394 10.18 14.98 4.99
C SER A 394 11.51 14.48 5.49
N GLU A 395 11.52 13.22 5.91
CA GLU A 395 12.72 12.58 6.41
C GLU A 395 13.09 11.36 5.58
N ILE A 396 14.38 11.24 5.28
CA ILE A 396 14.96 10.14 4.51
C ILE A 396 16.11 9.54 5.32
N ASP A 397 15.92 8.31 5.80
CA ASP A 397 16.86 7.62 6.67
C ASP A 397 17.42 6.35 6.03
N ALA A 398 18.72 6.11 6.21
CA ALA A 398 19.36 4.82 5.98
C ALA A 398 20.24 4.43 7.15
N THR A 399 20.25 3.14 7.51
CA THR A 399 21.09 2.67 8.63
C THR A 399 22.58 2.73 8.31
N SER A 400 22.99 2.56 7.05
CA SER A 400 24.40 2.55 6.65
C SER A 400 24.74 3.63 5.64
N SER A 401 24.03 3.73 4.51
CA SER A 401 24.45 4.70 3.49
C SER A 401 23.34 5.25 2.60
N ILE A 402 23.54 6.48 2.14
CA ILE A 402 22.75 7.12 1.08
C ILE A 402 23.72 7.46 -0.05
N ASN A 403 23.55 6.81 -1.21
CA ASN A 403 24.47 6.89 -2.34
C ASN A 403 23.77 7.44 -3.59
N ASN A 404 24.39 8.43 -4.25
CA ASN A 404 23.92 8.99 -5.52
C ASN A 404 22.47 9.49 -5.47
N LEU A 405 22.12 10.21 -4.41
CA LEU A 405 20.81 10.88 -4.30
C LEU A 405 20.88 12.28 -4.91
N THR A 406 19.94 12.64 -5.77
CA THR A 406 19.79 13.99 -6.33
C THR A 406 18.43 14.57 -5.94
N ALA A 407 18.44 15.69 -5.23
CA ALA A 407 17.29 16.58 -5.07
C ALA A 407 17.38 17.68 -6.15
N GLY A 408 16.40 17.73 -7.04
CA GLY A 408 16.36 18.64 -8.19
C GLY A 408 15.98 20.09 -7.86
N GLY A 409 15.80 20.42 -6.59
CA GLY A 409 15.41 21.73 -6.08
C GLY A 409 15.75 21.86 -4.59
N ASP A 410 15.07 22.76 -3.89
CA ASP A 410 15.31 23.06 -2.49
C ASP A 410 14.92 21.88 -1.57
N VAL A 411 15.64 21.75 -0.47
CA VAL A 411 15.34 20.85 0.65
C VAL A 411 14.99 21.71 1.85
N VAL A 412 13.70 21.79 2.19
CA VAL A 412 13.14 22.84 3.05
C VAL A 412 12.36 22.25 4.22
N SER A 413 12.65 22.71 5.43
CA SER A 413 11.81 22.44 6.60
C SER A 413 10.93 23.63 6.95
N GLY A 414 9.65 23.38 7.21
CA GLY A 414 8.74 24.34 7.84
C GLY A 414 8.78 24.30 9.37
N PHE A 415 9.54 23.38 9.97
CA PHE A 415 9.61 23.23 11.43
C PHE A 415 10.64 24.20 12.05
N PRO A 416 10.39 24.72 13.27
CA PRO A 416 9.17 24.56 14.08
C PRO A 416 8.12 25.68 13.86
N THR A 417 8.45 26.75 13.14
CA THR A 417 7.65 27.99 13.13
C THR A 417 6.62 28.12 12.00
N GLY A 418 6.59 27.19 11.04
CA GLY A 418 5.76 27.21 9.83
C GLY A 418 4.76 26.04 9.73
N ASN A 419 4.62 25.46 8.53
CA ASN A 419 3.82 24.25 8.32
C ASN A 419 4.44 23.08 9.09
N THR A 420 3.76 22.63 10.15
CA THR A 420 4.19 21.52 11.02
C THR A 420 3.51 20.20 10.67
N ALA A 421 2.84 20.11 9.52
CA ALA A 421 2.48 18.83 8.96
C ALA A 421 3.76 18.05 8.59
N GLY A 422 3.71 16.72 8.70
CA GLY A 422 4.83 15.85 8.37
C GLY A 422 5.94 15.82 9.43
N TYR A 423 7.18 16.01 8.98
CA TYR A 423 8.40 15.75 9.74
C TYR A 423 9.39 16.91 9.62
N PRO A 424 10.28 17.11 10.60
CA PRO A 424 11.48 17.92 10.38
C PRO A 424 12.22 17.42 9.13
N THR A 425 12.67 18.33 8.26
CA THR A 425 13.30 17.90 7.01
C THR A 425 14.72 17.43 7.25
N ARG A 426 14.96 16.13 7.06
CA ARG A 426 16.25 15.50 7.36
C ARG A 426 16.63 14.44 6.32
N ILE A 427 17.91 14.36 6.00
CA ILE A 427 18.50 13.26 5.22
C ILE A 427 19.63 12.67 6.06
N ILE A 428 19.46 11.44 6.55
CA ILE A 428 20.32 10.84 7.56
C ILE A 428 20.85 9.47 7.11
N ALA A 429 22.17 9.32 7.12
CA ALA A 429 22.81 8.01 7.11
C ALA A 429 23.31 7.65 8.52
N GLY A 430 23.26 6.38 8.91
CA GLY A 430 23.61 5.98 10.27
C GLY A 430 22.44 6.06 11.25
N LYS A 431 21.20 5.95 10.76
CA LYS A 431 20.00 5.92 11.61
C LYS A 431 19.10 4.76 11.20
N ALA A 432 18.85 3.87 12.15
CA ALA A 432 17.86 2.82 12.03
C ALA A 432 16.53 3.29 12.61
N ARG A 433 15.43 2.93 11.95
CA ARG A 433 14.10 3.20 12.50
C ARG A 433 13.89 2.41 13.79
N SER A 434 13.28 3.04 14.80
CA SER A 434 12.86 2.32 16.00
C SER A 434 11.83 1.25 15.65
N THR A 435 12.04 0.04 16.18
CA THR A 435 11.09 -1.07 16.05
C THR A 435 9.92 -0.95 17.05
N GLN A 436 9.94 0.02 17.96
CA GLN A 436 8.84 0.21 18.90
C GLN A 436 7.58 0.70 18.17
N ALA A 437 6.46 0.02 18.39
CA ALA A 437 5.17 0.44 17.84
C ALA A 437 4.82 1.84 18.34
N GLY A 438 4.47 2.74 17.42
CA GLY A 438 4.19 4.15 17.74
C GLY A 438 5.43 5.01 17.90
N ALA A 439 6.64 4.47 17.69
CA ALA A 439 7.84 5.28 17.68
C ALA A 439 7.78 6.31 16.56
N GLY A 440 7.94 7.57 16.96
CA GLY A 440 8.09 8.66 16.00
C GLY A 440 9.40 8.53 15.23
N PRO A 441 9.54 9.25 14.10
CA PRO A 441 10.80 9.34 13.36
C PRO A 441 11.98 9.75 14.26
N ASP A 442 11.67 10.51 15.31
CA ASP A 442 12.62 11.04 16.28
C ASP A 442 13.24 10.00 17.23
N GLN A 443 12.77 8.75 17.23
CA GLN A 443 13.20 7.73 18.21
C GLN A 443 14.12 6.66 17.63
N GLY A 444 14.72 6.90 16.46
CA GLY A 444 15.61 5.96 15.78
C GLY A 444 16.91 5.64 16.54
N LEU A 445 17.45 4.44 16.33
CA LEU A 445 18.76 4.04 16.85
C LEU A 445 19.84 4.55 15.90
N TYR A 446 20.73 5.41 16.41
CA TYR A 446 21.89 5.88 15.65
C TYR A 446 23.02 4.83 15.68
N VAL A 447 23.68 4.66 14.54
CA VAL A 447 24.78 3.71 14.36
C VAL A 447 26.00 4.40 13.74
N ALA A 448 27.18 3.89 14.07
CA ALA A 448 28.44 4.39 13.55
C ALA A 448 28.63 4.05 12.06
N ASN A 449 29.55 4.75 11.40
CA ASN A 449 29.95 4.55 9.99
C ASN A 449 28.83 4.74 8.95
N GLY A 450 27.76 5.47 9.30
CA GLY A 450 26.82 6.06 8.36
C GLY A 450 27.51 6.96 7.34
N ALA A 451 27.17 6.83 6.06
CA ALA A 451 27.79 7.57 4.96
C ALA A 451 26.75 8.15 3.97
N ILE A 452 26.85 9.45 3.67
CA ILE A 452 26.17 10.06 2.52
C ILE A 452 27.22 10.28 1.43
N ASN A 453 27.05 9.63 0.28
CA ASN A 453 28.01 9.68 -0.83
C ASN A 453 27.34 10.23 -2.09
N SER A 454 27.96 11.25 -2.69
CA SER A 454 27.49 11.86 -3.94
C SER A 454 26.06 12.38 -3.87
N LEU A 455 25.66 13.01 -2.75
CA LEU A 455 24.40 13.73 -2.66
C LEU A 455 24.48 15.03 -3.47
N THR A 456 23.49 15.33 -4.29
CA THR A 456 23.39 16.61 -5.02
C THR A 456 22.06 17.27 -4.68
N ILE A 457 22.11 18.55 -4.29
CA ILE A 457 20.94 19.41 -4.10
C ILE A 457 21.07 20.56 -5.09
N ASN A 458 20.25 20.54 -6.12
CA ASN A 458 20.15 21.58 -7.16
C ASN A 458 19.26 22.75 -6.69
N GLY A 459 19.52 23.21 -5.47
CA GLY A 459 18.74 24.21 -4.75
C GLY A 459 19.41 24.53 -3.41
N ALA A 460 18.69 25.18 -2.52
CA ALA A 460 19.15 25.49 -1.17
C ALA A 460 18.77 24.38 -0.17
N LEU A 461 19.59 24.25 0.87
CA LEU A 461 19.22 23.55 2.10
C LEU A 461 18.67 24.60 3.07
N VAL A 462 17.37 24.61 3.34
CA VAL A 462 16.69 25.64 4.14
C VAL A 462 16.06 25.01 5.37
N ASP A 463 16.51 25.40 6.56
CA ASP A 463 16.01 24.89 7.85
C ASP A 463 16.04 23.36 7.97
N ALA A 464 16.87 22.70 7.15
CA ALA A 464 16.91 21.26 6.97
C ALA A 464 18.29 20.68 7.31
N VAL A 465 18.30 19.40 7.67
CA VAL A 465 19.48 18.72 8.20
C VAL A 465 19.99 17.63 7.25
N LEU A 466 21.30 17.63 7.00
CA LEU A 466 22.01 16.46 6.47
C LEU A 466 22.86 15.88 7.60
N ALA A 467 22.76 14.57 7.89
CA ALA A 467 23.54 13.97 8.98
C ALA A 467 24.08 12.58 8.63
N ALA A 468 25.26 12.26 9.16
CA ALA A 468 25.88 10.95 9.00
C ALA A 468 26.50 10.46 10.33
N SER A 469 25.96 9.38 10.91
CA SER A 469 26.39 8.80 12.21
C SER A 469 26.31 9.76 13.41
N VAL A 470 25.46 10.76 13.34
CA VAL A 470 25.30 11.73 14.43
C VAL A 470 23.83 11.77 14.81
N ALA A 471 23.54 11.50 16.08
CA ALA A 471 22.23 11.78 16.64
C ALA A 471 22.01 13.30 16.55
N PRO A 472 21.02 13.77 15.79
CA PRO A 472 20.65 15.16 15.74
C PRO A 472 19.85 15.50 17.03
N TYR A 473 20.43 15.28 18.23
CA TYR A 473 20.35 16.09 19.47
C TYR A 473 20.81 15.35 20.77
N GLY A 474 21.57 16.06 21.62
CA GLY A 474 21.67 15.99 23.11
C GLY A 474 21.80 14.67 23.87
N GLY A 475 23.04 14.28 24.20
CA GLY A 475 23.44 13.57 25.45
C GLY A 475 23.01 12.12 25.70
N ASP A 476 21.84 11.65 25.24
CA ASP A 476 21.37 10.27 25.47
C ASP A 476 20.55 9.68 24.30
N GLY A 477 20.45 10.41 23.18
CA GLY A 477 19.64 10.02 22.04
C GLY A 477 18.14 10.28 22.21
N SER A 478 17.72 10.97 23.29
CA SER A 478 16.35 11.43 23.46
C SER A 478 16.17 12.84 22.90
N LEU A 479 15.24 12.97 21.94
CA LEU A 479 14.81 14.26 21.43
C LEU A 479 13.86 14.95 22.42
N PRO A 480 13.71 16.29 22.39
CA PRO A 480 12.65 16.97 23.14
C PRO A 480 11.31 16.25 22.93
N PRO A 481 10.45 16.16 23.97
CA PRO A 481 9.20 15.44 23.87
C PRO A 481 8.43 15.93 22.64
N PRO A 482 7.96 15.02 21.78
CA PRO A 482 7.34 15.38 20.51
C PRO A 482 6.23 16.38 20.76
N VAL A 483 6.19 17.45 19.99
CA VAL A 483 4.94 18.20 19.85
C VAL A 483 3.99 17.21 19.17
N PRO A 484 2.84 16.87 19.77
CA PRO A 484 1.90 15.94 19.15
C PRO A 484 1.61 16.39 17.71
N TYR A 485 1.47 15.44 16.79
CA TYR A 485 1.05 15.74 15.42
C TYR A 485 -0.26 16.55 15.46
N GLY A 486 -0.23 17.81 14.99
CA GLY A 486 -1.37 18.75 15.09
C GLY A 486 -1.54 19.47 16.44
N GLY A 487 -0.55 19.41 17.34
CA GLY A 487 -0.52 20.12 18.61
C GLY A 487 -0.24 21.62 18.45
N THR A 488 -0.68 22.42 19.43
CA THR A 488 -0.33 23.85 19.51
C THR A 488 1.18 24.03 19.52
N GLN A 489 1.69 24.94 18.67
CA GLN A 489 3.07 25.44 18.66
C GLN A 489 3.63 25.56 20.08
N ARG A 490 4.89 25.18 20.30
CA ARG A 490 5.59 25.55 21.54
C ARG A 490 5.59 27.08 21.64
N THR A 491 4.74 27.61 22.50
CA THR A 491 4.78 29.03 22.86
C THR A 491 6.10 29.27 23.60
N SER A 492 7.01 29.99 22.95
CA SER A 492 8.24 30.63 23.45
C SER A 492 8.44 30.56 24.98
N GLY A 493 8.75 29.36 25.47
CA GLY A 493 9.17 29.13 26.84
C GLY A 493 10.68 28.98 26.84
N THR A 494 11.36 29.66 27.77
CA THR A 494 12.80 29.52 27.97
C THR A 494 13.13 28.03 28.13
N PRO A 495 14.00 27.45 27.29
CA PRO A 495 14.43 26.06 27.45
C PRO A 495 15.04 25.84 28.84
N PRO A 496 15.06 24.59 29.35
CA PRO A 496 15.82 24.26 30.55
C PRO A 496 17.26 24.81 30.45
N THR A 497 17.86 25.22 31.57
CA THR A 497 19.20 25.86 31.57
C THR A 497 20.35 24.95 31.11
N THR A 498 20.07 23.70 30.77
CA THR A 498 20.99 22.70 30.23
C THR A 498 20.70 22.36 28.76
N PHE A 499 19.94 23.20 28.06
CA PHE A 499 19.50 22.98 26.68
C PHE A 499 20.39 23.82 25.74
N SER A 500 21.27 23.15 24.98
CA SER A 500 22.09 23.79 23.94
C SER A 500 21.62 23.29 22.57
N ASN A 501 20.86 24.15 21.87
CA ASN A 501 20.41 23.91 20.49
C ASN A 501 21.56 24.00 19.50
N TYR A 502 21.38 23.38 18.33
CA TYR A 502 22.32 23.25 17.22
C TYR A 502 23.02 24.54 16.88
N ASN A 503 24.03 24.83 17.65
CA ASN A 503 25.19 25.47 17.16
C ASN A 503 25.87 24.31 16.40
N ALA A 504 25.74 24.26 15.08
CA ALA A 504 26.65 23.48 14.24
C ALA A 504 27.99 24.22 14.25
N PRO A 505 29.15 23.55 14.43
CA PRO A 505 30.39 24.29 14.56
C PRO A 505 30.65 24.78 13.16
N GLY A 506 30.37 26.06 12.92
CA GLY A 506 30.89 26.72 11.75
C GLY A 506 32.40 26.74 11.90
N GLY A 507 33.07 25.63 11.57
CA GLY A 507 34.49 25.66 11.31
C GLY A 507 34.68 26.53 10.08
N LEU A 508 35.42 27.62 10.15
CA LEU A 508 35.72 28.40 8.95
C LEU A 508 36.90 27.73 8.25
N THR A 509 36.73 27.28 7.02
CA THR A 509 37.86 26.92 6.15
C THR A 509 38.30 28.20 5.45
N ASP A 510 39.40 28.79 5.91
CA ASP A 510 40.04 29.93 5.25
C ASP A 510 40.64 29.45 3.91
N GLN A 511 40.26 30.10 2.81
CA GLN A 511 40.82 29.80 1.48
C GLN A 511 42.10 30.60 1.17
N GLY A 512 42.46 31.54 2.04
CA GLY A 512 43.52 32.52 1.83
C GLY A 512 43.12 33.56 0.77
N ASN A 513 43.14 34.85 1.14
CA ASN A 513 42.62 36.06 0.43
C ASN A 513 41.49 36.81 1.19
N GLY A 514 41.22 36.45 2.44
CA GLY A 514 40.15 37.07 3.25
C GLY A 514 38.76 36.45 3.01
N THR A 515 38.67 35.38 2.22
CA THR A 515 37.44 34.62 2.01
C THR A 515 37.49 33.33 2.84
N ALA A 516 36.53 33.16 3.75
CA ALA A 516 36.34 31.89 4.46
C ALA A 516 35.04 31.23 4.03
N ILE A 517 35.07 29.91 3.90
CA ILE A 517 33.86 29.09 3.72
C ILE A 517 33.44 28.59 5.09
N LYS A 518 32.17 28.77 5.46
CA LYS A 518 31.58 28.05 6.60
C LYS A 518 31.57 26.56 6.30
N ASN A 519 32.34 25.81 7.07
CA ASN A 519 32.38 24.37 7.10
C ASN A 519 31.54 23.91 8.30
N TYR A 520 30.53 23.09 8.05
CA TYR A 520 29.63 22.60 9.09
C TYR A 520 30.12 21.28 9.72
N SER A 521 31.37 20.90 9.46
CA SER A 521 31.96 19.67 10.00
C SER A 521 32.13 19.74 11.52
N ILE A 522 31.83 18.64 12.20
CA ILE A 522 32.17 18.46 13.62
C ILE A 522 33.70 18.37 13.78
N ARG A 523 34.46 18.01 12.73
CA ARG A 523 35.94 18.08 12.70
C ARG A 523 36.45 18.79 11.46
N SER A 524 37.25 19.83 11.63
CA SER A 524 37.83 20.55 10.48
C SER A 524 38.98 19.73 9.85
N ILE A 525 39.08 19.79 8.52
CA ILE A 525 40.26 19.33 7.77
C ILE A 525 41.04 20.57 7.36
N VAL A 526 42.26 20.71 7.88
CA VAL A 526 43.18 21.80 7.52
C VAL A 526 44.35 21.18 6.76
N ASN A 527 44.59 21.64 5.53
CA ASN A 527 45.69 21.16 4.67
C ASN A 527 45.71 19.63 4.46
N GLY A 528 44.54 19.00 4.32
CA GLY A 528 44.42 17.55 4.08
C GLY A 528 44.66 16.67 5.32
N ALA A 529 44.84 17.25 6.51
CA ALA A 529 44.93 16.53 7.77
C ALA A 529 43.68 16.77 8.63
N LEU A 530 43.15 15.69 9.22
CA LEU A 530 42.11 15.75 10.24
C LEU A 530 42.66 16.46 11.48
N VAL A 531 42.08 17.60 11.86
CA VAL A 531 42.41 18.22 13.14
C VAL A 531 41.72 17.40 14.24
N PRO A 532 42.44 16.91 15.28
CA PRO A 532 41.90 15.97 16.27
C PRO A 532 40.72 16.51 17.07
N THR A 533 40.67 17.83 17.24
CA THR A 533 39.67 18.54 18.03
C THR A 533 38.67 19.25 17.12
N ALA A 534 37.39 18.91 17.28
CA ALA A 534 36.30 19.80 16.95
C ALA A 534 36.63 21.17 17.56
N VAL A 535 36.62 22.25 16.78
CA VAL A 535 36.71 23.60 17.35
C VAL A 535 35.33 23.89 17.95
N TRP A 536 35.08 23.32 19.13
CA TRP A 536 34.03 23.78 20.03
C TRP A 536 34.64 24.20 21.35
N ASP A 537 34.14 25.31 21.87
CA ASP A 537 34.41 25.80 23.20
C ASP A 537 33.90 24.81 24.26
N THR A 538 34.75 23.82 24.59
CA THR A 538 34.53 22.83 25.66
C THR A 538 34.34 23.45 27.06
N THR A 539 34.50 24.76 27.23
CA THR A 539 34.35 25.40 28.54
C THR A 539 32.89 25.57 28.95
N THR A 540 31.92 25.49 28.03
CA THR A 540 30.50 25.74 28.32
C THR A 540 29.64 24.48 28.46
N ASP A 541 29.99 23.34 27.84
CA ASP A 541 29.29 22.06 28.07
C ASP A 541 30.16 20.82 27.72
N PRO A 542 30.80 20.18 28.71
CA PRO A 542 31.70 19.05 28.49
C PRO A 542 31.00 17.73 28.13
N ASN A 543 29.66 17.63 28.24
CA ASN A 543 28.91 16.39 28.05
C ASN A 543 28.30 16.25 26.63
N LEU A 544 28.50 17.24 25.75
CA LEU A 544 27.93 17.23 24.39
C LEU A 544 28.62 16.23 23.44
N HIS A 545 29.70 15.58 23.88
CA HIS A 545 30.54 14.70 23.07
C HIS A 545 30.07 13.23 22.99
N ASP A 546 29.12 12.80 23.82
CA ASP A 546 28.84 11.36 23.99
C ASP A 546 28.08 10.71 22.82
N ASN A 547 27.52 11.49 21.88
CA ASN A 547 26.61 10.97 20.83
C ASN A 547 27.08 11.17 19.38
N VAL A 548 28.32 11.64 19.15
CA VAL A 548 28.92 11.66 17.80
C VAL A 548 29.58 10.31 17.56
N LEU A 549 28.90 9.43 16.83
CA LEU A 549 29.44 8.11 16.54
C LEU A 549 30.56 8.20 15.50
N ALA A 550 31.53 7.29 15.61
CA ALA A 550 32.74 7.33 14.81
C ALA A 550 32.47 7.22 13.30
N ASN A 551 33.36 7.87 12.53
CA ASN A 551 33.52 7.72 11.07
C ASN A 551 32.32 8.08 10.18
N GLY A 552 31.42 8.94 10.64
CA GLY A 552 30.37 9.49 9.76
C GLY A 552 30.95 10.34 8.63
N THR A 553 30.59 10.05 7.38
CA THR A 553 31.09 10.78 6.20
C THR A 553 29.97 11.37 5.37
N ILE A 554 30.11 12.62 4.91
CA ILE A 554 29.20 13.24 3.94
C ILE A 554 30.01 13.80 2.77
N THR A 555 29.67 13.35 1.56
CA THR A 555 30.05 13.97 0.29
C THR A 555 28.78 14.49 -0.38
N ALA A 556 28.62 15.81 -0.40
CA ALA A 556 27.42 16.45 -0.94
C ALA A 556 27.75 17.75 -1.68
N ILE A 557 26.95 18.09 -2.70
CA ILE A 557 26.97 19.35 -3.43
C ILE A 557 25.63 20.05 -3.19
N VAL A 558 25.65 21.29 -2.71
CA VAL A 558 24.45 22.13 -2.52
C VAL A 558 24.65 23.43 -3.28
N THR A 559 23.89 23.64 -4.37
CA THR A 559 24.15 24.77 -5.29
C THR A 559 23.57 26.09 -4.81
N GLY A 560 22.47 26.07 -4.05
CA GLY A 560 21.80 27.26 -3.50
C GLY A 560 22.28 27.68 -2.11
N GLY A 561 23.27 26.99 -1.55
CA GLY A 561 23.80 27.25 -0.20
C GLY A 561 22.95 26.64 0.93
N VAL A 562 23.39 26.89 2.17
CA VAL A 562 22.72 26.45 3.40
C VAL A 562 22.18 27.69 4.11
N THR A 563 20.86 27.75 4.28
CA THR A 563 20.17 28.90 4.89
C THR A 563 19.42 28.44 6.12
N SER A 564 19.63 29.15 7.24
CA SER A 564 18.80 29.05 8.43
C SER A 564 17.95 30.31 8.51
N THR A 565 16.63 30.19 8.61
CA THR A 565 15.76 31.34 8.83
C THR A 565 15.81 31.72 10.31
N PRO A 566 15.84 33.03 10.66
CA PRO A 566 15.84 33.43 12.06
C PRO A 566 14.55 32.98 12.75
N HIS A 567 14.64 32.08 13.70
CA HIS A 567 13.53 31.70 14.57
C HIS A 567 13.53 32.55 15.85
N GLY A 568 12.35 32.79 16.43
CA GLY A 568 12.19 33.63 17.63
C GLY A 568 12.74 32.99 18.91
N ASP A 569 13.00 31.69 18.88
CA ASP A 569 13.89 30.96 19.76
C ASP A 569 15.27 30.90 19.09
N ASN A 570 16.37 31.12 19.83
CA ASN A 570 17.75 31.21 19.30
C ASN A 570 18.30 29.90 18.68
N ASN A 571 17.53 29.25 17.80
CA ASN A 571 17.71 27.88 17.37
C ASN A 571 17.85 27.84 15.84
N ASP A 572 19.03 27.48 15.35
CA ASP A 572 19.25 27.19 13.93
C ASP A 572 18.85 25.73 13.64
N PHE A 573 18.04 25.50 12.60
CA PHE A 573 17.58 24.16 12.21
C PHE A 573 18.21 23.66 10.90
N ALA A 574 18.98 24.51 10.21
CA ALA A 574 19.72 24.15 9.01
C ALA A 574 21.17 23.74 9.34
N GLY A 575 21.63 22.61 8.81
CA GLY A 575 23.04 22.24 8.98
C GLY A 575 23.42 20.91 8.35
N VAL A 576 24.73 20.71 8.20
CA VAL A 576 25.29 19.45 7.73
C VAL A 576 26.24 18.88 8.79
N PHE A 577 25.94 17.69 9.30
CA PHE A 577 26.59 17.12 10.48
C PHE A 577 27.25 15.78 10.15
N ALA A 578 28.58 15.77 10.12
CA ALA A 578 29.37 14.55 10.01
C ALA A 578 30.74 14.71 10.67
N VAL A 579 31.42 13.59 10.89
CA VAL A 579 32.82 13.57 11.32
C VAL A 579 33.73 14.08 10.19
N ASN A 580 33.39 13.78 8.94
CA ASN A 580 34.09 14.27 7.75
C ASN A 580 33.09 14.76 6.70
N THR A 581 33.24 16.00 6.26
CA THR A 581 32.45 16.61 5.19
C THR A 581 33.33 17.00 4.01
N VAL A 582 32.91 16.66 2.79
CA VAL A 582 33.58 17.04 1.54
C VAL A 582 32.54 17.61 0.56
N GLY A 583 32.90 18.69 -0.14
CA GLY A 583 32.09 19.26 -1.23
C GLY A 583 31.00 20.27 -0.83
N ILE A 584 30.82 20.52 0.47
CA ILE A 584 29.78 21.44 0.96
C ILE A 584 30.33 22.87 0.98
N ASN A 585 29.80 23.72 0.11
CA ASN A 585 30.05 25.15 0.16
C ASN A 585 28.97 25.81 1.03
N GLY A 586 29.31 26.26 2.23
CA GLY A 586 28.39 26.98 3.13
C GLY A 586 27.95 28.36 2.63
N GLY A 587 28.24 28.71 1.38
CA GLY A 587 28.10 30.05 0.85
C GLY A 587 29.20 30.98 1.37
N SER A 588 29.43 32.06 0.63
CA SER A 588 30.28 33.16 1.08
C SER A 588 29.51 34.02 2.08
N ILE A 589 29.95 34.05 3.33
CA ILE A 589 29.60 35.13 4.24
C ILE A 589 30.54 36.31 3.96
N PRO A 590 30.04 37.49 3.57
CA PRO A 590 30.88 38.67 3.58
C PRO A 590 31.31 38.94 5.02
N PHE A 591 32.62 38.87 5.29
CA PHE A 591 33.17 39.50 6.49
C PHE A 591 32.92 41.00 6.34
N SER A 592 31.95 41.52 7.09
CA SER A 592 32.01 42.93 7.43
C SER A 592 33.14 43.05 8.44
N PRO A 593 34.31 43.63 8.09
CA PRO A 593 35.31 43.93 9.11
C PRO A 593 34.59 44.84 10.11
N THR A 594 34.49 44.38 11.36
CA THR A 594 34.00 45.18 12.46
C THR A 594 34.64 46.56 12.38
N ALA A 595 33.80 47.59 12.28
CA ALA A 595 34.23 48.97 12.36
C ALA A 595 35.10 49.13 13.62
N SER A 596 36.31 49.66 13.41
CA SER A 596 37.29 50.01 14.43
C SER A 596 36.73 50.92 15.51
#